data_AF-A0A7M1SW44-F1
#
_entry.id   AF-A0A7M1SW44-F1
#
_cell.length_a   1.000
_cell.length_b   1.000
_cell.length_c   1.000
_cell.angle_alpha   90.00
_cell.angle_beta   90.00
_cell.angle_gamma   90.00
#
_symmetry.space_group_name_H-M   'P 1'
#
loop_
_entity.id
_entity.type
_entity.pdbx_description
1 polymer ?
#
loop_
_entity_poly.entity_id
_entity_poly.type
_entity_poly.pdbx_seq_one_letter_code
_entity_poly.pdbx_strand_id
1 'polypeptide(L)'
;MPSRRAATACLVAVIAAATIGLAACQESDPERTAALEAWHADLTAWEAEQSAALAPSLVESVDLTPGPAPALTPVWPGSESQDPATADAINAACTTLTSYAEQADLAPGPPAVPAGLEPTTAEREQFETAQAALAGLRAGLSEPLSAIRRYCGTAPTLMTAHAGADLAEANQAVADALRVQCPVADLAQVCTATIDAAENMAADPADAARIRTDWSSAVAGSGVEELAGLGPQEVEQTLAELVASRADGAAQRVHEVATEFEATW
;
A
#
# COMPACT_ATOMS: atom_id res chain seq x y z
N MET A 1 3.86 -78.94 -31.20
CA MET A 1 4.37 -77.91 -30.26
C MET A 1 4.59 -76.62 -31.05
N PRO A 2 3.70 -75.62 -30.93
CA PRO A 2 3.90 -74.33 -31.58
C PRO A 2 5.22 -73.74 -31.05
N SER A 3 6.11 -73.41 -31.97
CA SER A 3 7.50 -73.07 -31.67
C SER A 3 7.55 -71.84 -30.76
N ARG A 4 8.39 -71.88 -29.72
CA ARG A 4 8.61 -70.73 -28.81
C ARG A 4 8.88 -69.43 -29.57
N ARG A 5 9.45 -69.52 -30.78
CA ARG A 5 9.71 -68.42 -31.71
C ARG A 5 8.42 -67.74 -32.22
N ALA A 6 7.35 -68.48 -32.47
CA ALA A 6 6.07 -67.92 -32.88
C ALA A 6 5.39 -67.16 -31.72
N ALA A 7 5.51 -67.66 -30.49
CA ALA A 7 5.00 -66.98 -29.31
C ALA A 7 5.75 -65.67 -29.01
N THR A 8 7.09 -65.66 -29.15
CA THR A 8 7.89 -64.43 -28.96
C THR A 8 7.60 -63.40 -30.06
N ALA A 9 7.44 -63.83 -31.31
CA ALA A 9 7.09 -62.93 -32.42
C ALA A 9 5.71 -62.29 -32.24
N CYS A 10 4.74 -63.06 -31.74
CA CYS A 10 3.40 -62.54 -31.45
C CYS A 10 3.42 -61.50 -30.32
N LEU A 11 4.19 -61.75 -29.25
CA LEU A 11 4.33 -60.82 -28.13
C LEU A 11 4.99 -59.50 -28.57
N VAL A 12 6.06 -59.57 -29.37
CA VAL A 12 6.75 -58.37 -29.89
C VAL A 12 5.83 -57.58 -30.82
N ALA A 13 5.03 -58.25 -31.66
CA ALA A 13 4.07 -57.58 -32.52
C ALA A 13 2.94 -56.90 -31.73
N VAL A 14 2.45 -57.52 -30.65
CA VAL A 14 1.43 -56.92 -29.77
C VAL A 14 2.01 -55.71 -29.01
N ILE A 15 3.24 -55.81 -28.50
CA ILE A 15 3.90 -54.69 -27.82
C ILE A 15 4.15 -53.54 -28.81
N ALA A 16 4.64 -53.83 -30.01
CA ALA A 16 4.85 -52.83 -31.06
C ALA A 16 3.52 -52.18 -31.51
N ALA A 17 2.46 -52.97 -31.66
CA ALA A 17 1.13 -52.44 -31.99
C ALA A 17 0.54 -51.60 -30.84
N ALA A 18 0.78 -51.99 -29.58
CA ALA A 18 0.37 -51.22 -28.41
C ALA A 18 1.15 -49.92 -28.27
N THR A 19 2.47 -49.91 -28.53
CA THR A 19 3.28 -48.69 -28.49
C THR A 19 2.99 -47.75 -29.65
N ILE A 20 2.75 -48.28 -30.86
CA ILE A 20 2.32 -47.49 -32.02
C ILE A 20 0.89 -46.96 -31.81
N GLY A 21 0.00 -47.76 -31.21
CA GLY A 21 -1.36 -47.33 -30.85
C GLY A 21 -1.37 -46.25 -29.76
N LEU A 22 -0.48 -46.35 -28.77
CA LEU A 22 -0.27 -45.32 -27.74
C LEU A 22 0.36 -44.04 -28.34
N ALA A 23 1.28 -44.17 -29.28
CA ALA A 23 1.87 -43.02 -29.99
C ALA A 23 0.88 -42.36 -30.96
N ALA A 24 -0.03 -43.11 -31.58
CA ALA A 24 -1.09 -42.59 -32.44
C ALA A 24 -2.27 -42.00 -31.64
N CYS A 25 -2.52 -42.50 -30.42
CA CYS A 25 -3.45 -41.83 -29.48
C CYS A 25 -2.82 -40.62 -28.78
N GLN A 26 -1.51 -40.40 -28.96
CA GLN A 26 -0.78 -39.18 -28.62
C GLN A 26 -0.57 -38.28 -29.86
N GLU A 27 -1.39 -38.41 -30.91
CA GLU A 27 -1.63 -37.25 -31.78
C GLU A 27 -2.32 -36.20 -30.92
N SER A 28 -1.48 -35.42 -30.22
CA SER A 28 -1.80 -34.15 -29.61
C SER A 28 -2.61 -33.38 -30.62
N ASP A 29 -3.90 -33.26 -30.34
CA ASP A 29 -4.83 -32.47 -31.12
C ASP A 29 -4.17 -31.11 -31.37
N PRO A 30 -3.82 -30.75 -32.62
CA PRO A 30 -3.07 -29.52 -32.90
C PRO A 30 -3.81 -28.29 -32.36
N GLU A 31 -5.14 -28.37 -32.23
CA GLU A 31 -5.97 -27.34 -31.59
C GLU A 31 -5.69 -27.25 -30.08
N ARG A 32 -5.50 -28.38 -29.39
CA ARG A 32 -5.11 -28.43 -27.97
C ARG A 32 -3.72 -27.86 -27.73
N THR A 33 -2.74 -28.23 -28.56
CA THR A 33 -1.38 -27.71 -28.43
C THR A 33 -1.36 -26.20 -28.67
N ALA A 34 -2.04 -25.73 -29.72
CA ALA A 34 -2.15 -24.31 -30.01
C ALA A 34 -2.84 -23.53 -28.87
N ALA A 35 -3.87 -24.11 -28.24
CA ALA A 35 -4.56 -23.48 -27.11
C ALA A 35 -3.70 -23.38 -25.85
N LEU A 36 -2.86 -24.40 -25.56
CA LEU A 36 -1.90 -24.34 -24.46
C LEU A 36 -0.79 -23.32 -24.73
N GLU A 37 -0.23 -23.30 -25.94
CA GLU A 37 0.78 -22.32 -26.34
C GLU A 37 0.24 -20.88 -26.27
N ALA A 38 -0.99 -20.65 -26.71
CA ALA A 38 -1.66 -19.37 -26.60
C ALA A 38 -1.85 -18.96 -25.13
N TRP A 39 -2.32 -19.88 -24.28
CA TRP A 39 -2.48 -19.60 -22.86
C TRP A 39 -1.15 -19.28 -22.16
N HIS A 40 -0.06 -19.97 -22.50
CA HIS A 40 1.27 -19.63 -21.98
C HIS A 40 1.73 -18.25 -22.43
N ALA A 41 1.51 -17.91 -23.70
CA ALA A 41 1.83 -16.57 -24.20
C ALA A 41 1.02 -15.50 -23.47
N ASP A 42 -0.27 -15.74 -23.21
CA ASP A 42 -1.13 -14.85 -22.45
C ASP A 42 -0.68 -14.72 -20.98
N LEU A 43 -0.27 -15.82 -20.35
CA LEU A 43 0.23 -15.81 -18.96
C LEU A 43 1.54 -15.02 -18.86
N THR A 44 2.50 -15.26 -19.75
CA THR A 44 3.76 -14.51 -19.77
C THR A 44 3.55 -13.03 -20.11
N ALA A 45 2.62 -12.71 -21.02
CA ALA A 45 2.26 -11.34 -21.33
C ALA A 45 1.63 -10.64 -20.12
N TRP A 46 0.74 -11.33 -19.40
CA TRP A 46 0.14 -10.84 -18.17
C TRP A 46 1.19 -10.61 -17.08
N GLU A 47 2.12 -11.55 -16.86
CA GLU A 47 3.22 -11.39 -15.88
C GLU A 47 4.04 -10.15 -16.19
N ALA A 48 4.47 -9.96 -17.45
CA ALA A 48 5.22 -8.78 -17.86
C ALA A 48 4.44 -7.47 -17.68
N GLU A 49 3.13 -7.48 -17.98
CA GLU A 49 2.26 -6.32 -17.76
C GLU A 49 2.12 -5.98 -16.29
N GLN A 50 1.86 -6.98 -15.42
CA GLN A 50 1.70 -6.74 -13.98
C GLN A 50 3.01 -6.30 -13.32
N SER A 51 4.15 -6.91 -13.68
CA SER A 51 5.46 -6.50 -13.14
C SER A 51 5.81 -5.07 -13.52
N ALA A 52 5.41 -4.58 -14.69
CA ALA A 52 5.59 -3.19 -15.08
C ALA A 52 4.58 -2.25 -14.41
N ALA A 53 3.30 -2.63 -14.36
CA ALA A 53 2.22 -1.81 -13.81
C ALA A 53 2.26 -1.68 -12.29
N LEU A 54 2.85 -2.65 -11.59
CA LEU A 54 2.93 -2.72 -10.13
C LEU A 54 4.38 -2.63 -9.62
N ALA A 55 5.29 -2.15 -10.47
CA ALA A 55 6.71 -2.04 -10.16
C ALA A 55 6.98 -1.20 -8.90
N PRO A 56 7.94 -1.60 -8.04
CA PRO A 56 8.29 -0.83 -6.83
C PRO A 56 8.80 0.58 -7.12
N SER A 57 9.42 0.76 -8.29
CA SER A 57 9.92 2.07 -8.75
C SER A 57 8.83 3.15 -8.87
N LEU A 58 7.55 2.75 -8.94
CA LEU A 58 6.41 3.67 -8.93
C LEU A 58 6.21 4.34 -7.56
N VAL A 59 6.72 3.73 -6.48
CA VAL A 59 6.55 4.19 -5.09
C VAL A 59 7.88 4.41 -4.34
N GLU A 60 9.01 3.99 -4.90
CA GLU A 60 10.35 4.03 -4.28
C GLU A 60 10.80 5.43 -3.84
N SER A 61 10.37 6.47 -4.54
CA SER A 61 10.75 7.87 -4.26
C SER A 61 9.66 8.69 -3.58
N VAL A 62 8.59 8.04 -3.11
CA VAL A 62 7.50 8.76 -2.47
C VAL A 62 7.89 9.10 -1.04
N ASP A 63 8.19 10.37 -0.85
CA ASP A 63 8.55 10.94 0.44
C ASP A 63 7.37 11.73 1.02
N LEU A 64 6.87 11.30 2.18
CA LEU A 64 5.87 12.04 2.95
C LEU A 64 6.53 12.98 3.99
N THR A 65 7.85 13.14 3.95
CA THR A 65 8.67 13.69 5.05
C THR A 65 9.17 15.13 4.90
N PRO A 66 8.92 15.93 3.86
CA PRO A 66 8.76 17.35 4.11
C PRO A 66 7.30 17.58 4.52
N GLY A 67 7.01 17.35 5.80
CA GLY A 67 5.79 17.78 6.49
C GLY A 67 4.87 16.64 6.95
N PRO A 68 4.37 16.70 8.20
CA PRO A 68 3.90 17.93 8.79
C PRO A 68 4.35 18.08 10.25
N ALA A 69 5.42 18.85 10.46
CA ALA A 69 5.68 19.39 11.77
C ALA A 69 4.48 20.11 12.42
N PRO A 70 3.53 20.72 11.67
CA PRO A 70 2.35 21.33 12.28
C PRO A 70 1.09 20.46 12.40
N ALA A 71 0.98 19.26 11.81
CA ALA A 71 -0.35 18.62 11.61
C ALA A 71 -1.13 18.36 12.89
N LEU A 72 -0.43 18.02 13.97
CA LEU A 72 -1.07 17.77 15.27
C LEU A 72 -0.83 18.89 16.27
N THR A 73 -0.63 20.11 15.79
CA THR A 73 -0.45 21.31 16.62
C THR A 73 -1.50 22.37 16.28
N PRO A 74 -1.98 23.15 17.26
CA PRO A 74 -2.73 24.37 17.00
C PRO A 74 -1.87 25.39 16.25
N VAL A 75 -2.51 26.36 15.59
CA VAL A 75 -1.79 27.49 14.99
C VAL A 75 -1.46 28.48 16.10
N TRP A 76 -0.18 28.70 16.36
CA TRP A 76 0.29 29.61 17.40
C TRP A 76 0.49 31.04 16.87
N PRO A 77 0.27 32.09 17.67
CA PRO A 77 0.62 33.44 17.27
C PRO A 77 2.11 33.56 16.95
N GLY A 78 2.45 34.09 15.77
CA GLY A 78 3.83 34.28 15.35
C GLY A 78 4.55 33.00 14.89
N SER A 79 3.84 31.89 14.70
CA SER A 79 4.39 30.75 13.96
C SER A 79 4.66 31.14 12.52
N GLU A 80 5.74 30.62 11.94
CA GLU A 80 6.00 30.81 10.51
C GLU A 80 4.90 30.13 9.69
N SER A 81 4.38 30.83 8.69
CA SER A 81 3.45 30.25 7.74
C SER A 81 4.12 29.09 7.02
N GLN A 82 3.44 27.96 6.90
CA GLN A 82 3.95 26.81 6.16
C GLN A 82 4.18 27.17 4.68
N ASP A 83 5.26 26.64 4.11
CA ASP A 83 5.56 26.82 2.68
C ASP A 83 4.52 26.08 1.83
N PRO A 84 3.78 26.77 0.94
CA PRO A 84 2.84 26.13 0.02
C PRO A 84 3.46 25.00 -0.81
N ALA A 85 4.76 25.09 -1.14
CA ALA A 85 5.47 24.05 -1.87
C ALA A 85 5.51 22.70 -1.12
N THR A 86 5.46 22.73 0.21
CA THR A 86 5.37 21.55 1.06
C THR A 86 4.01 20.85 0.91
N ALA A 87 2.91 21.62 0.80
CA ALA A 87 1.57 21.07 0.63
C ALA A 87 1.40 20.40 -0.75
N ASP A 88 1.96 21.00 -1.80
CA ASP A 88 1.96 20.41 -3.14
C ASP A 88 2.77 19.10 -3.20
N ALA A 89 3.91 19.03 -2.52
CA ALA A 89 4.72 17.82 -2.43
C ALA A 89 3.95 16.68 -1.74
N ILE A 90 3.28 16.96 -0.61
CA ILE A 90 2.45 15.97 0.09
C ILE A 90 1.25 15.55 -0.75
N ASN A 91 0.57 16.48 -1.42
CA ASN A 91 -0.52 16.15 -2.34
C ASN A 91 -0.05 15.23 -3.48
N ALA A 92 1.14 15.48 -4.05
CA ALA A 92 1.72 14.64 -5.08
C ALA A 92 2.05 13.23 -4.54
N ALA A 93 2.71 13.14 -3.39
CA ALA A 93 3.03 11.88 -2.72
C ALA A 93 1.76 11.06 -2.40
N CYS A 94 0.75 11.70 -1.84
CA CYS A 94 -0.55 11.11 -1.56
C CYS A 94 -1.22 10.59 -2.83
N THR A 95 -1.21 11.37 -3.92
CA THR A 95 -1.78 10.97 -5.22
C THR A 95 -1.08 9.73 -5.77
N THR A 96 0.25 9.67 -5.69
CA THR A 96 1.04 8.52 -6.16
C THR A 96 0.68 7.25 -5.38
N LEU A 97 0.64 7.31 -4.05
CA LEU A 97 0.33 6.16 -3.21
C LEU A 97 -1.13 5.68 -3.37
N THR A 98 -2.08 6.60 -3.49
CA THR A 98 -3.48 6.23 -3.75
C THR A 98 -3.69 5.68 -5.15
N SER A 99 -2.96 6.18 -6.15
CA SER A 99 -3.00 5.63 -7.51
C SER A 99 -2.41 4.22 -7.56
N TYR A 100 -1.28 3.99 -6.88
CA TYR A 100 -0.68 2.65 -6.76
C TYR A 100 -1.64 1.67 -6.10
N ALA A 101 -2.33 2.10 -5.03
CA ALA A 101 -3.36 1.32 -4.37
C ALA A 101 -4.49 0.88 -5.30
N GLU A 102 -5.02 1.82 -6.08
CA GLU A 102 -6.11 1.55 -7.02
C GLU A 102 -5.65 0.60 -8.14
N GLN A 103 -4.42 0.76 -8.63
CA GLN A 103 -3.83 -0.14 -9.62
C GLN A 103 -3.70 -1.57 -9.08
N ALA A 104 -3.17 -1.76 -7.86
CA ALA A 104 -3.05 -3.08 -7.24
C ALA A 104 -4.40 -3.74 -6.93
N ASP A 105 -5.40 -2.94 -6.52
CA ASP A 105 -6.76 -3.45 -6.26
C ASP A 105 -7.44 -3.89 -7.56
N LEU A 106 -7.31 -3.10 -8.64
CA LEU A 106 -7.97 -3.35 -9.93
C LEU A 106 -7.18 -4.26 -10.88
N ALA A 107 -5.95 -4.65 -10.53
CA ALA A 107 -5.10 -5.51 -11.34
C ALA A 107 -5.82 -6.82 -11.71
N PRO A 108 -5.90 -7.19 -13.01
CA PRO A 108 -6.55 -8.44 -13.41
C PRO A 108 -5.76 -9.63 -12.86
N GLY A 109 -6.47 -10.70 -12.49
CA GLY A 109 -5.83 -11.98 -12.18
C GLY A 109 -5.23 -12.63 -13.43
N PRO A 110 -4.36 -13.64 -13.26
CA PRO A 110 -3.78 -14.35 -14.38
C PRO A 110 -4.86 -15.02 -15.25
N PRO A 111 -4.65 -15.14 -16.56
CA PRO A 111 -5.62 -15.75 -17.47
C PRO A 111 -5.89 -17.20 -17.05
N ALA A 112 -7.17 -17.53 -16.89
CA ALA A 112 -7.58 -18.88 -16.50
C ALA A 112 -7.22 -19.91 -17.58
N VAL A 113 -6.89 -21.11 -17.14
CA VAL A 113 -6.65 -22.26 -18.02
C VAL A 113 -7.89 -22.49 -18.91
N PRO A 114 -7.73 -22.63 -20.24
CA PRO A 114 -8.86 -22.89 -21.13
C PRO A 114 -9.62 -24.17 -20.76
N ALA A 115 -10.94 -24.13 -20.90
CA ALA A 115 -11.80 -25.27 -20.55
C ALA A 115 -11.44 -26.53 -21.35
N GLY A 116 -11.35 -27.68 -20.66
CA GLY A 116 -11.03 -28.97 -21.27
C GLY A 116 -9.53 -29.22 -21.45
N LEU A 117 -8.67 -28.28 -21.04
CA LEU A 117 -7.22 -28.48 -20.97
C LEU A 117 -6.80 -28.84 -19.54
N GLU A 118 -5.98 -29.88 -19.44
CA GLU A 118 -5.28 -30.22 -18.20
C GLU A 118 -3.83 -29.73 -18.32
N PRO A 119 -3.44 -28.68 -17.56
CA PRO A 119 -2.08 -28.20 -17.53
C PRO A 119 -1.19 -29.19 -16.77
N THR A 120 0.10 -29.13 -17.02
CA THR A 120 1.09 -29.89 -16.26
C THR A 120 1.14 -29.42 -14.80
N THR A 121 1.76 -30.22 -13.93
CA THR A 121 1.96 -29.81 -12.53
C THR A 121 2.71 -28.48 -12.42
N ALA A 122 3.76 -28.29 -13.24
CA ALA A 122 4.56 -27.06 -13.23
C ALA A 122 3.76 -25.83 -13.69
N GLU A 123 2.93 -25.98 -14.72
CA GLU A 123 2.06 -24.90 -15.24
C GLU A 123 0.98 -24.52 -14.22
N ARG A 124 0.42 -25.52 -13.52
CA ARG A 124 -0.52 -25.28 -12.42
C ARG A 124 0.15 -24.55 -11.27
N GLU A 125 1.35 -24.98 -10.88
CA GLU A 125 2.13 -24.32 -9.82
C GLU A 125 2.47 -22.87 -10.19
N GLN A 126 2.81 -22.57 -11.45
CA GLN A 126 3.04 -21.19 -11.90
C GLN A 126 1.77 -20.34 -11.80
N PHE A 127 0.64 -20.83 -12.31
CA PHE A 127 -0.64 -20.12 -12.23
C PHE A 127 -1.11 -19.88 -10.78
N GLU A 128 -0.93 -20.87 -9.90
CA GLU A 128 -1.26 -20.75 -8.48
C GLU A 128 -0.31 -19.77 -7.76
N THR A 129 0.98 -19.79 -8.08
CA THR A 129 1.97 -18.83 -7.57
C THR A 129 1.61 -17.41 -7.99
N ALA A 130 1.22 -17.22 -9.25
CA ALA A 130 0.81 -15.92 -9.78
C ALA A 130 -0.43 -15.34 -9.08
N GLN A 131 -1.45 -16.17 -8.87
CA GLN A 131 -2.62 -15.76 -8.09
C GLN A 131 -2.26 -15.44 -6.64
N ALA A 132 -1.43 -16.27 -6.02
CA ALA A 132 -0.99 -16.08 -4.65
C ALA A 132 -0.16 -14.80 -4.49
N ALA A 133 0.70 -14.47 -5.44
CA ALA A 133 1.51 -13.25 -5.48
C ALA A 133 0.62 -12.01 -5.49
N LEU A 134 -0.35 -11.95 -6.42
CA LEU A 134 -1.27 -10.81 -6.52
C LEU A 134 -2.19 -10.70 -5.29
N ALA A 135 -2.66 -11.82 -4.76
CA ALA A 135 -3.44 -11.83 -3.52
C ALA A 135 -2.60 -11.37 -2.32
N GLY A 136 -1.32 -11.79 -2.26
CA GLY A 136 -0.34 -11.38 -1.26
C GLY A 136 -0.07 -9.88 -1.30
N LEU A 137 0.15 -9.32 -2.50
CA LEU A 137 0.29 -7.88 -2.71
C LEU A 137 -0.92 -7.12 -2.14
N ARG A 138 -2.14 -7.48 -2.55
CA ARG A 138 -3.37 -6.83 -2.08
C ARG A 138 -3.55 -6.91 -0.57
N ALA A 139 -3.26 -8.08 0.02
CA ALA A 139 -3.34 -8.28 1.45
C ALA A 139 -2.29 -7.44 2.21
N GLY A 140 -1.05 -7.44 1.73
CA GLY A 140 0.07 -6.69 2.32
C GLY A 140 -0.15 -5.18 2.24
N LEU A 141 -0.76 -4.68 1.16
CA LEU A 141 -1.04 -3.26 0.98
C LEU A 141 -2.20 -2.74 1.84
N SER A 142 -3.10 -3.60 2.32
CA SER A 142 -4.35 -3.18 2.98
C SER A 142 -4.14 -2.25 4.20
N GLU A 143 -3.23 -2.63 5.10
CA GLU A 143 -2.90 -1.86 6.31
C GLU A 143 -2.17 -0.54 6.02
N PRO A 144 -1.01 -0.53 5.32
CA PRO A 144 -0.29 0.71 5.07
C PRO A 144 -1.09 1.70 4.21
N LEU A 145 -1.88 1.22 3.24
CA LEU A 145 -2.76 2.09 2.47
C LEU A 145 -3.91 2.67 3.28
N SER A 146 -4.42 1.95 4.30
CA SER A 146 -5.40 2.52 5.21
C SER A 146 -4.80 3.68 6.01
N ALA A 147 -3.55 3.54 6.48
CA ALA A 147 -2.82 4.60 7.16
C ALA A 147 -2.58 5.81 6.24
N ILE A 148 -2.09 5.57 5.02
CA ILE A 148 -1.87 6.61 4.01
C ILE A 148 -3.16 7.35 3.69
N ARG A 149 -4.28 6.65 3.45
CA ARG A 149 -5.58 7.30 3.17
C ARG A 149 -6.03 8.21 4.32
N ARG A 150 -5.81 7.81 5.58
CA ARG A 150 -6.16 8.65 6.73
C ARG A 150 -5.29 9.90 6.81
N TYR A 151 -3.98 9.71 6.64
CA TYR A 151 -3.01 10.78 6.63
C TYR A 151 -3.31 11.78 5.50
N CYS A 152 -3.40 11.30 4.26
CA CYS A 152 -3.67 12.08 3.06
C CYS A 152 -5.05 12.74 3.05
N GLY A 153 -6.03 12.18 3.76
CA GLY A 153 -7.36 12.78 3.91
C GLY A 153 -7.39 14.01 4.84
N THR A 154 -6.37 14.20 5.67
CA THR A 154 -6.39 15.23 6.73
C THR A 154 -5.19 16.19 6.65
N ALA A 155 -3.99 15.69 6.39
CA ALA A 155 -2.76 16.48 6.40
C ALA A 155 -2.79 17.70 5.47
N PRO A 156 -3.25 17.61 4.21
CA PRO A 156 -3.34 18.79 3.34
C PRO A 156 -4.24 19.90 3.90
N THR A 157 -5.35 19.54 4.54
CA THR A 157 -6.27 20.51 5.17
C THR A 157 -5.62 21.19 6.37
N LEU A 158 -4.89 20.42 7.20
CA LEU A 158 -4.17 20.96 8.36
C LEU A 158 -3.07 21.93 7.94
N MET A 159 -2.31 21.59 6.90
CA MET A 159 -1.29 22.49 6.34
C MET A 159 -1.91 23.76 5.76
N THR A 160 -3.03 23.64 5.06
CA THR A 160 -3.77 24.80 4.53
C THR A 160 -4.24 25.72 5.66
N ALA A 161 -4.71 25.15 6.78
CA ALA A 161 -5.09 25.91 7.96
C ALA A 161 -3.90 26.68 8.55
N HIS A 162 -2.75 26.03 8.69
CA HIS A 162 -1.49 26.66 9.17
C HIS A 162 -0.89 27.71 8.21
N ALA A 163 -1.29 27.70 6.94
CA ALA A 163 -0.94 28.76 5.99
C ALA A 163 -1.93 29.95 6.01
N GLY A 164 -3.04 29.85 6.75
CA GLY A 164 -4.04 30.90 6.87
C GLY A 164 -3.55 32.14 7.62
N ALA A 165 -4.07 33.31 7.24
CA ALA A 165 -3.69 34.59 7.85
C ALA A 165 -4.51 34.94 9.11
N ASP A 166 -5.75 34.44 9.21
CA ASP A 166 -6.60 34.64 10.38
C ASP A 166 -6.42 33.48 11.38
N LEU A 167 -5.92 33.81 12.57
CA LEU A 167 -5.58 32.82 13.59
C LEU A 167 -6.80 32.07 14.13
N ALA A 168 -7.96 32.72 14.21
CA ALA A 168 -9.17 32.10 14.74
C ALA A 168 -9.79 31.16 13.71
N GLU A 169 -9.89 31.59 12.44
CA GLU A 169 -10.34 30.74 11.33
C GLU A 169 -9.41 29.54 11.13
N ALA A 170 -8.08 29.77 11.20
CA ALA A 170 -7.09 28.71 11.06
C ALA A 170 -7.23 27.64 12.15
N ASN A 171 -7.34 28.04 13.41
CA ASN A 171 -7.50 27.09 14.51
C ASN A 171 -8.87 26.38 14.47
N GLN A 172 -9.94 27.07 14.07
CA GLN A 172 -11.23 26.41 13.85
C GLN A 172 -11.13 25.34 12.76
N ALA A 173 -10.44 25.63 11.65
CA ALA A 173 -10.20 24.66 10.58
C ALA A 173 -9.36 23.45 11.04
N VAL A 174 -8.36 23.66 11.91
CA VAL A 174 -7.61 22.57 12.54
C VAL A 174 -8.53 21.67 13.37
N ALA A 175 -9.34 22.26 14.25
CA ALA A 175 -10.27 21.51 15.10
C ALA A 175 -11.28 20.70 14.26
N ASP A 176 -11.86 21.33 13.23
CA ASP A 176 -12.83 20.67 12.35
C ASP A 176 -12.23 19.53 11.54
N ALA A 177 -11.01 19.70 11.01
CA ALA A 177 -10.31 18.64 10.30
C ALA A 177 -10.01 17.43 11.21
N LEU A 178 -9.49 17.67 12.41
CA LEU A 178 -9.14 16.60 13.35
C LEU A 178 -10.37 15.87 13.92
N ARG A 179 -11.53 16.53 14.01
CA ARG A 179 -12.81 15.88 14.38
C ARG A 179 -13.28 14.88 13.33
N VAL A 180 -13.08 15.19 12.06
CA VAL A 180 -13.43 14.28 10.97
C VAL A 180 -12.53 13.06 11.04
N GLN A 181 -11.22 13.26 11.17
CA GLN A 181 -10.26 12.17 11.21
C GLN A 181 -8.92 12.61 11.81
N CYS A 182 -8.39 11.79 12.72
CA CYS A 182 -7.00 11.92 13.15
C CYS A 182 -6.08 11.30 12.08
N PRO A 183 -5.06 12.02 11.55
CA PRO A 183 -4.21 11.53 10.46
C PRO A 183 -3.37 10.31 10.87
N VAL A 184 -3.09 10.15 12.17
CA VAL A 184 -2.31 9.05 12.73
C VAL A 184 -3.13 8.38 13.82
N ALA A 185 -3.60 7.15 13.56
CA ALA A 185 -4.67 6.53 14.36
C ALA A 185 -4.30 6.29 15.84
N ASP A 186 -3.04 5.94 16.12
CA ASP A 186 -2.57 5.71 17.49
C ASP A 186 -2.27 7.00 18.26
N LEU A 187 -2.34 8.17 17.60
CA LEU A 187 -2.24 9.49 18.22
C LEU A 187 -3.61 10.13 18.51
N ALA A 188 -4.68 9.34 18.62
CA ALA A 188 -6.05 9.85 18.81
C ALA A 188 -6.22 10.76 20.05
N GLN A 189 -5.52 10.47 21.15
CA GLN A 189 -5.53 11.33 22.34
C GLN A 189 -4.83 12.66 22.11
N VAL A 190 -3.74 12.66 21.34
CA VAL A 190 -3.05 13.90 20.91
C VAL A 190 -3.98 14.73 20.04
N CYS A 191 -4.66 14.11 19.07
CA CYS A 191 -5.67 14.78 18.25
C CYS A 191 -6.77 15.42 19.11
N THR A 192 -7.24 14.75 20.16
CA THR A 192 -8.24 15.31 21.10
C THR A 192 -7.69 16.54 21.83
N ALA A 193 -6.48 16.45 22.38
CA ALA A 193 -5.83 17.60 23.04
C ALA A 193 -5.62 18.77 22.08
N THR A 194 -5.27 18.49 20.83
CA THR A 194 -5.08 19.51 19.78
C THR A 194 -6.40 20.14 19.36
N ILE A 195 -7.50 19.39 19.27
CA ILE A 195 -8.85 19.94 19.01
C ILE A 195 -9.20 20.94 20.12
N ASP A 196 -9.12 20.53 21.38
CA ASP A 196 -9.48 21.38 22.53
C ASP A 196 -8.63 22.66 22.55
N ALA A 197 -7.33 22.53 22.30
CA ALA A 197 -6.42 23.66 22.25
C ALA A 197 -6.71 24.60 21.08
N ALA A 198 -7.00 24.07 19.90
CA ALA A 198 -7.34 24.85 18.72
C ALA A 198 -8.66 25.62 18.93
N GLU A 199 -9.69 25.01 19.52
CA GLU A 199 -10.92 25.73 19.87
C GLU A 199 -10.70 26.86 20.85
N ASN A 200 -9.89 26.61 21.89
CA ASN A 200 -9.53 27.65 22.85
C ASN A 200 -8.74 28.78 22.17
N MET A 201 -7.82 28.45 21.26
CA MET A 201 -7.09 29.43 20.46
C MET A 201 -7.99 30.24 19.54
N ALA A 202 -9.03 29.63 18.96
CA ALA A 202 -10.00 30.31 18.12
C ALA A 202 -10.91 31.25 18.93
N ALA A 203 -11.26 30.87 20.17
CA ALA A 203 -12.10 31.67 21.04
C ALA A 203 -11.37 32.82 21.74
N ASP A 204 -10.14 32.60 22.21
CA ASP A 204 -9.34 33.59 22.93
C ASP A 204 -7.83 33.51 22.58
N PRO A 205 -7.42 34.07 21.42
CA PRO A 205 -6.02 34.06 21.00
C PRO A 205 -5.06 34.82 21.94
N ALA A 206 -5.58 35.71 22.80
CA ALA A 206 -4.76 36.49 23.72
C ALA A 206 -4.14 35.63 24.83
N ASP A 207 -4.71 34.45 25.09
CA ASP A 207 -4.28 33.53 26.14
C ASP A 207 -3.38 32.39 25.62
N ALA A 208 -2.76 32.59 24.45
CA ALA A 208 -1.97 31.57 23.74
C ALA A 208 -0.90 30.88 24.61
N ALA A 209 -0.26 31.62 25.52
CA ALA A 209 0.77 31.05 26.38
C ALA A 209 0.21 30.00 27.36
N ARG A 210 -0.96 30.26 27.96
CA ARG A 210 -1.64 29.28 28.81
C ARG A 210 -2.14 28.11 27.97
N ILE A 211 -2.81 28.39 26.85
CA ILE A 211 -3.38 27.36 25.98
C ILE A 211 -2.29 26.40 25.48
N ARG A 212 -1.12 26.92 25.08
CA ARG A 212 0.03 26.10 24.68
C ARG A 212 0.57 25.23 25.81
N THR A 213 0.58 25.73 27.05
CA THR A 213 1.02 24.97 28.23
C THR A 213 0.03 23.85 28.56
N ASP A 214 -1.27 24.16 28.55
CA ASP A 214 -2.33 23.19 28.80
C ASP A 214 -2.33 22.10 27.73
N TRP A 215 -2.21 22.49 26.45
CA TRP A 215 -2.07 21.57 25.32
C TRP A 215 -0.86 20.65 25.49
N SER A 216 0.33 21.19 25.74
CA SER A 216 1.53 20.36 25.85
C SER A 216 1.45 19.40 27.02
N SER A 217 0.87 19.81 28.15
CA SER A 217 0.63 18.93 29.29
C SER A 217 -0.35 17.81 28.96
N ALA A 218 -1.40 18.08 28.19
CA ALA A 218 -2.36 17.07 27.75
C ALA A 218 -1.72 16.09 26.75
N VAL A 219 -0.92 16.60 25.81
CA VAL A 219 -0.17 15.78 24.85
C VAL A 219 0.88 14.90 25.55
N ALA A 220 1.65 15.44 26.50
CA ALA A 220 2.59 14.65 27.31
C ALA A 220 1.87 13.61 28.19
N GLY A 221 0.60 13.84 28.53
CA GLY A 221 -0.26 12.91 29.27
C GLY A 221 -1.03 11.91 28.39
N SER A 222 -0.84 11.92 27.07
CA SER A 222 -1.63 11.13 26.10
C SER A 222 -1.33 9.62 26.11
N GLY A 223 -0.30 9.19 26.85
CA GLY A 223 0.16 7.80 26.88
C GLY A 223 1.12 7.42 25.74
N VAL A 224 1.55 8.38 24.92
CA VAL A 224 2.65 8.21 23.96
C VAL A 224 3.97 8.37 24.71
N GLU A 225 4.77 7.30 24.75
CA GLU A 225 6.00 7.23 25.59
C GLU A 225 7.01 8.31 25.23
N GLU A 226 7.17 8.58 23.93
CA GLU A 226 8.10 9.57 23.39
C GLU A 226 7.74 11.01 23.78
N LEU A 227 6.48 11.28 24.12
CA LEU A 227 6.00 12.61 24.52
C LEU A 227 5.99 12.81 26.04
N ALA A 228 6.23 11.74 26.82
CA ALA A 228 6.07 11.76 28.26
C ALA A 228 7.13 12.65 28.95
N GLY A 229 6.65 13.60 29.76
CA GLY A 229 7.51 14.47 30.56
C GLY A 229 8.23 15.58 29.80
N LEU A 230 7.93 15.77 28.51
CA LEU A 230 8.49 16.84 27.68
C LEU A 230 7.86 18.20 27.99
N GLY A 231 8.66 19.27 27.83
CA GLY A 231 8.17 20.65 27.86
C GLY A 231 7.49 21.07 26.55
N PRO A 232 6.84 22.25 26.49
CA PRO A 232 6.02 22.66 25.34
C PRO A 232 6.75 22.65 23.98
N GLN A 233 7.99 23.13 23.93
CA GLN A 233 8.78 23.16 22.69
C GLN A 233 9.24 21.76 22.26
N GLU A 234 9.62 20.92 23.23
CA GLU A 234 10.04 19.54 22.98
C GLU A 234 8.87 18.70 22.49
N VAL A 235 7.67 18.88 23.06
CA VAL A 235 6.44 18.22 22.61
C VAL A 235 6.16 18.52 21.13
N GLU A 236 6.25 19.78 20.69
CA GLU A 236 6.00 20.14 19.29
C GLU A 236 7.00 19.49 18.34
N GLN A 237 8.29 19.54 18.68
CA GLN A 237 9.32 18.94 17.86
C GLN A 237 9.18 17.42 17.81
N THR A 238 9.01 16.76 18.94
CA THR A 238 8.87 15.30 18.97
C THR A 238 7.59 14.85 18.30
N LEU A 239 6.48 15.60 18.44
CA LEU A 239 5.23 15.28 17.75
C LEU A 239 5.37 15.41 16.23
N ALA A 240 6.07 16.44 15.75
CA ALA A 240 6.42 16.60 14.34
C ALA A 240 7.17 15.38 13.80
N GLU A 241 8.22 14.96 14.51
CA GLU A 241 9.04 13.80 14.16
C GLU A 241 8.24 12.50 14.18
N LEU A 242 7.35 12.32 15.16
CA LEU A 242 6.48 11.15 15.26
C LEU A 242 5.52 11.07 14.07
N VAL A 243 4.80 12.15 13.74
CA VAL A 243 3.85 12.14 12.62
C VAL A 243 4.58 11.85 11.30
N ALA A 244 5.74 12.50 11.09
CA ALA A 244 6.59 12.26 9.93
C ALA A 244 7.04 10.79 9.85
N SER A 245 7.57 10.24 10.94
CA SER A 245 8.01 8.84 11.01
C SER A 245 6.87 7.85 10.77
N ARG A 246 5.66 8.11 11.26
CA ARG A 246 4.52 7.21 11.04
C ARG A 246 4.01 7.28 9.60
N ALA A 247 4.00 8.46 8.99
CA ALA A 247 3.61 8.64 7.59
C ALA A 247 4.62 7.96 6.65
N ASP A 248 5.91 8.26 6.82
CA ASP A 248 6.99 7.69 6.03
C ASP A 248 7.09 6.17 6.22
N GLY A 249 6.98 5.69 7.47
CA GLY A 249 6.96 4.25 7.75
C GLY A 249 5.78 3.52 7.08
N ALA A 250 4.65 4.19 6.80
CA ALA A 250 3.56 3.61 6.02
C ALA A 250 3.90 3.57 4.52
N ALA A 251 4.51 4.64 3.97
CA ALA A 251 4.99 4.67 2.59
C ALA A 251 6.08 3.61 2.34
N GLN A 252 7.02 3.46 3.28
CA GLN A 252 8.05 2.42 3.24
C GLN A 252 7.44 1.01 3.20
N ARG A 253 6.41 0.74 4.03
CA ARG A 253 5.69 -0.55 3.98
C ARG A 253 5.03 -0.82 2.62
N VAL A 254 4.52 0.21 1.94
CA VAL A 254 3.99 0.05 0.56
C VAL A 254 5.11 -0.37 -0.39
N HIS A 255 6.27 0.28 -0.32
CA HIS A 255 7.42 -0.07 -1.16
C HIS A 255 7.98 -1.47 -0.86
N GLU A 256 8.05 -1.87 0.40
CA GLU A 256 8.47 -3.22 0.81
C GLU A 256 7.53 -4.29 0.23
N VAL A 257 6.22 -4.12 0.36
CA VAL A 257 5.22 -5.05 -0.19
C VAL A 257 5.29 -5.10 -1.73
N ALA A 258 5.49 -3.96 -2.40
CA ALA A 258 5.70 -3.90 -3.84
C ALA A 258 6.95 -4.69 -4.26
N THR A 259 8.05 -4.55 -3.51
CA THR A 259 9.32 -5.22 -3.77
C THR A 259 9.21 -6.73 -3.59
N GLU A 260 8.50 -7.19 -2.56
CA GLU A 260 8.22 -8.61 -2.35
C GLU A 260 7.39 -9.21 -3.51
N PHE A 261 6.43 -8.46 -4.04
CA PHE A 261 5.67 -8.85 -5.22
C PHE A 261 6.56 -9.00 -6.46
N GLU A 262 7.43 -8.03 -6.74
CA GLU A 262 8.36 -8.11 -7.88
C GLU A 262 9.33 -9.29 -7.75
N ALA A 263 9.83 -9.56 -6.53
CA ALA A 263 10.75 -10.67 -6.27
C ALA A 263 10.14 -12.07 -6.42
N THR A 264 8.83 -12.17 -6.65
CA THR A 264 8.15 -13.46 -6.90
C THR A 264 8.41 -14.00 -8.31
N TRP A 265 8.93 -13.16 -9.22
CA TRP A 265 9.13 -13.47 -10.63
C TRP A 265 10.60 -13.58 -11.02
#